data_AF-A0A293LRC6-F1
#
_entry.id   AF-A0A293LRC6-F1
#
_cell.length_a   1.000
_cell.length_b   1.000
_cell.length_c   1.000
_cell.angle_alpha   90.00
_cell.angle_beta   90.00
_cell.angle_gamma   90.00
#
_symmetry.space_group_name_H-M   'P 1'
#
loop_
_entity.id
_entity.type
_entity.pdbx_description
1 polymer ?
#
loop_
_entity_poly.entity_id
_entity_poly.type
_entity_poly.pdbx_seq_one_letter_code
_entity_poly.pdbx_strand_id
1 'polypeptide(L)'
;MVMTSQSPRGASTSGGEESNTGSPDGNFECNICLDTAKDAVVSLCGHLFCWPCLHQWLETRPNRQVCPVCKAGISRDKVIPLYGRGGSKQDPRDKLPPRP
;
A
#
# COMPACT_ATOMS: atom_id res chain seq x y z
N MET A 1 62.95 11.52 -16.49
CA MET A 1 61.61 11.00 -16.84
C MET A 1 61.34 9.88 -15.85
N VAL A 2 60.44 9.91 -14.88
CA VAL A 2 59.16 10.62 -14.69
C VAL A 2 58.86 10.61 -13.18
N MET A 3 58.25 11.65 -12.63
CA MET A 3 57.50 11.57 -11.37
C MET A 3 56.14 12.21 -11.64
N THR A 4 55.22 11.40 -12.16
CA THR A 4 53.85 11.82 -12.45
C THR A 4 53.02 11.76 -11.18
N SER A 5 52.53 12.93 -10.78
CA SER A 5 51.35 13.19 -9.97
C SER A 5 50.15 12.31 -10.36
N GLN A 6 49.33 11.89 -9.39
CA GLN A 6 47.87 11.72 -9.51
C GLN A 6 47.22 11.23 -8.19
N SER A 7 46.25 12.00 -7.69
CA SER A 7 45.05 11.52 -6.99
C SER A 7 43.87 11.74 -7.95
N PRO A 8 42.85 10.88 -7.92
CA PRO A 8 41.59 11.36 -7.32
C PRO A 8 40.87 10.32 -6.46
N ARG A 9 40.14 10.85 -5.48
CA ARG A 9 39.24 10.14 -4.58
C ARG A 9 37.95 9.83 -5.36
N GLY A 10 37.76 8.57 -5.74
CA GLY A 10 36.48 8.06 -6.23
C GLY A 10 35.63 7.62 -5.04
N ALA A 11 34.62 8.41 -4.68
CA ALA A 11 33.59 8.02 -3.74
C ALA A 11 32.65 7.03 -4.46
N SER A 12 32.85 5.73 -4.24
CA SER A 12 31.85 4.73 -4.58
C SER A 12 30.87 4.64 -3.43
N THR A 13 29.71 5.21 -3.71
CA THR A 13 28.47 5.20 -2.97
C THR A 13 28.23 3.86 -2.27
N SER A 14 27.95 3.94 -0.98
CA SER A 14 27.42 2.89 -0.13
C SER A 14 26.14 2.32 -0.74
N GLY A 15 26.28 1.23 -1.50
CA GLY A 15 25.17 0.34 -1.86
C GLY A 15 24.84 -0.53 -0.66
N GLY A 16 24.17 0.06 0.32
CA GLY A 16 23.56 -0.64 1.43
C GLY A 16 22.07 -0.35 1.40
N GLU A 17 21.35 -0.98 0.48
CA GLU A 17 19.91 -1.14 0.63
C GLU A 17 19.69 -2.16 1.75
N GLU A 18 19.75 -1.67 2.98
CA GLU A 18 19.26 -2.39 4.15
C GLU A 18 17.76 -2.54 3.98
N SER A 19 17.40 -3.61 3.28
CA SER A 19 16.06 -4.18 3.27
C SER A 19 15.66 -4.35 4.73
N ASN A 20 14.73 -3.48 5.12
CA ASN A 20 14.00 -3.45 6.36
C ASN A 20 13.97 -4.84 7.01
N THR A 21 14.63 -4.96 8.17
CA THR A 21 14.61 -6.14 9.02
C THR A 21 13.16 -6.56 9.22
N GLY A 22 12.75 -7.56 8.43
CA GLY A 22 11.45 -8.20 8.50
C GLY A 22 11.30 -8.87 9.85
N SER A 23 10.85 -8.09 10.83
CA SER A 23 10.15 -8.64 11.97
C SER A 23 8.78 -9.07 11.43
N PRO A 24 8.28 -10.28 11.72
CA PRO A 24 6.98 -10.77 11.24
C PRO A 24 5.80 -10.08 11.97
N ASP A 25 5.92 -8.77 12.16
CA ASP A 25 5.04 -7.94 12.97
C ASP A 25 3.94 -7.34 12.09
N GLY A 26 2.95 -8.17 11.73
CA GLY A 26 1.60 -7.68 11.44
C GLY A 26 1.44 -6.72 10.26
N ASN A 27 2.29 -6.78 9.23
CA ASN A 27 2.07 -6.03 8.00
C ASN A 27 0.78 -6.53 7.31
N PHE A 28 -0.19 -5.65 7.14
CA PHE A 28 -1.38 -5.93 6.37
C PHE A 28 -1.03 -6.02 4.87
N GLU A 29 -1.29 -7.15 4.21
CA GLU A 29 -1.00 -7.34 2.78
C GLU A 29 -2.26 -7.21 1.91
N CYS A 30 -2.15 -6.48 0.80
CA CYS A 30 -3.26 -6.29 -0.12
C CYS A 30 -3.40 -7.45 -1.12
N ASN A 31 -4.59 -8.04 -1.18
CA ASN A 31 -4.91 -9.15 -2.11
C ASN A 31 -5.07 -8.75 -3.59
N ILE A 32 -4.73 -7.52 -3.98
CA ILE A 32 -4.75 -7.05 -5.38
C ILE A 32 -3.34 -6.70 -5.86
N CYS A 33 -2.61 -5.84 -5.14
CA CYS A 33 -1.25 -5.46 -5.50
C CYS A 33 -0.16 -6.34 -4.88
N LEU A 34 -0.53 -7.22 -3.93
CA LEU A 34 0.39 -8.15 -3.24
C LEU A 34 1.56 -7.43 -2.54
N ASP A 35 1.30 -6.23 -2.02
CA ASP A 35 2.24 -5.40 -1.28
C ASP A 35 1.56 -4.91 0.01
N THR A 36 2.32 -4.27 0.88
CA THR A 36 1.84 -3.64 2.12
C THR A 36 0.65 -2.72 1.81
N ALA A 37 -0.46 -2.99 2.49
CA ALA A 37 -1.72 -2.33 2.23
C ALA A 37 -1.70 -0.87 2.71
N LYS A 38 -1.74 0.05 1.76
CA LYS A 38 -1.89 1.49 2.00
C LYS A 38 -3.37 1.83 2.09
N ASP A 39 -3.76 2.61 3.10
CA ASP A 39 -5.17 2.89 3.40
C ASP A 39 -5.97 1.57 3.45
N ALA A 40 -5.51 0.64 4.29
CA ALA A 40 -6.00 -0.72 4.34
C ALA A 40 -7.51 -0.75 4.63
N VAL A 41 -8.25 -1.48 3.81
CA VAL A 41 -9.68 -1.72 3.99
C VAL A 41 -9.95 -3.21 4.02
N VAL A 42 -10.85 -3.63 4.91
CA VAL A 42 -11.37 -4.98 4.98
C VAL A 42 -12.81 -5.00 4.49
N SER A 43 -13.08 -5.92 3.57
CA SER A 43 -14.44 -6.25 3.15
C SER A 43 -15.17 -7.04 4.25
N LEU A 44 -16.51 -7.05 4.26
CA LEU A 44 -17.29 -7.84 5.23
C LEU A 44 -16.99 -9.36 5.19
N CYS A 45 -16.47 -9.85 4.06
CA CYS A 45 -16.02 -11.23 3.93
C CYS A 45 -14.60 -11.49 4.49
N GLY A 46 -13.96 -10.49 5.10
CA GLY A 46 -12.67 -10.62 5.78
C GLY A 46 -11.43 -10.39 4.91
N HIS A 47 -11.58 -10.18 3.59
CA HIS A 47 -10.43 -9.96 2.70
C HIS A 47 -9.96 -8.51 2.75
N LEU A 48 -8.63 -8.36 2.72
CA LEU A 48 -7.93 -7.09 2.91
C LEU A 48 -7.35 -6.55 1.60
N PHE A 49 -7.50 -5.24 1.39
CA PHE A 49 -7.05 -4.55 0.19
C PHE A 49 -6.54 -3.14 0.52
N CYS A 50 -5.74 -2.55 -0.38
CA CYS A 50 -5.59 -1.10 -0.42
C CYS A 50 -6.92 -0.48 -0.88
N TRP A 51 -7.33 0.63 -0.27
CA TRP A 51 -8.47 1.41 -0.76
C TRP A 51 -8.40 1.75 -2.27
N PRO A 52 -7.30 2.31 -2.82
CA PRO A 52 -7.24 2.63 -4.25
C PRO A 52 -7.37 1.38 -5.15
N CYS A 53 -6.78 0.25 -4.74
CA CYS A 53 -6.89 -1.00 -5.50
C CYS A 53 -8.33 -1.51 -5.54
N LEU A 54 -9.01 -1.51 -4.39
CA LEU A 54 -10.39 -1.95 -4.31
C LEU A 54 -11.33 -0.99 -5.06
N HIS A 55 -11.08 0.31 -4.97
CA HIS A 55 -11.85 1.33 -5.67
C HIS A 55 -11.84 1.11 -7.18
N GLN A 56 -10.64 1.00 -7.76
CA GLN A 56 -10.44 0.75 -9.19
C GLN A 56 -11.15 -0.53 -9.64
N TRP A 57 -11.10 -1.59 -8.81
CA TRP A 57 -11.80 -2.84 -9.08
C TRP A 57 -13.32 -2.66 -9.19
N LEU A 58 -13.91 -1.91 -8.24
CA LEU A 58 -15.35 -1.65 -8.21
C LEU A 58 -15.80 -0.76 -9.37
N GLU A 59 -14.98 0.24 -9.75
CA GLU A 59 -15.26 1.14 -10.88
C GLU A 59 -15.22 0.43 -12.23
N THR A 60 -14.29 -0.51 -12.39
CA THR A 60 -14.18 -1.30 -13.64
C THR A 60 -15.37 -2.24 -13.83
N ARG A 61 -16.13 -2.54 -12.76
CA ARG A 61 -17.18 -3.58 -12.73
C ARG A 61 -18.44 -3.10 -12.01
N PRO A 62 -19.12 -2.06 -12.51
CA PRO A 62 -20.27 -1.46 -11.82
C PRO A 62 -21.43 -2.45 -11.63
N ASN A 63 -21.63 -3.35 -12.59
CA ASN A 63 -22.70 -4.37 -12.53
C ASN A 63 -22.31 -5.62 -11.72
N ARG A 64 -21.08 -5.71 -11.21
CA ARG A 64 -20.55 -6.89 -10.49
C ARG A 64 -19.65 -6.47 -9.34
N GLN A 65 -20.26 -5.97 -8.28
CA GLN A 65 -19.55 -5.64 -7.04
C GLN A 65 -19.32 -6.90 -6.19
N VAL A 66 -18.27 -7.64 -6.55
CA VAL A 66 -17.87 -8.88 -5.88
C VAL A 66 -16.42 -8.81 -5.41
N CYS A 67 -16.15 -9.48 -4.28
CA CYS A 67 -14.81 -9.60 -3.72
C CYS A 67 -13.87 -10.26 -4.76
N PRO A 68 -12.67 -9.69 -5.03
CA PRO A 68 -11.69 -10.31 -5.93
C PRO A 68 -11.32 -11.74 -5.55
N VAL A 69 -11.30 -12.03 -4.24
CA VAL A 69 -10.86 -13.32 -3.69
C VAL A 69 -12.01 -14.34 -3.67
N CYS A 70 -13.00 -14.16 -2.79
CA CYS A 70 -14.05 -15.16 -2.56
C CYS A 70 -15.36 -14.93 -3.32
N LYS A 71 -15.45 -13.87 -4.13
CA LYS A 71 -16.65 -13.49 -4.90
C LYS A 71 -17.88 -13.11 -4.07
N ALA A 72 -17.76 -12.99 -2.75
CA ALA A 72 -18.82 -12.47 -1.91
C ALA A 72 -19.23 -11.05 -2.36
N GLY A 73 -20.51 -10.70 -2.18
CA GLY A 73 -20.99 -9.35 -2.47
C GLY A 73 -20.25 -8.31 -1.63
N ILE A 74 -19.81 -7.25 -2.27
CA ILE A 74 -19.11 -6.13 -1.64
C ILE A 74 -19.72 -4.83 -2.16
N SER A 75 -19.72 -3.79 -1.34
CA SER A 75 -20.09 -2.44 -1.78
C SER A 75 -19.14 -1.43 -1.17
N ARG A 76 -18.97 -0.31 -1.87
CA ARG A 76 -18.03 0.75 -1.48
C ARG A 76 -18.31 1.29 -0.07
N ASP A 77 -19.58 1.36 0.32
CA ASP A 77 -20.01 1.88 1.63
C ASP A 77 -19.94 0.86 2.76
N LYS A 78 -19.63 -0.41 2.46
CA LYS A 78 -19.61 -1.53 3.43
C LYS A 78 -18.21 -2.07 3.69
N VAL A 79 -17.17 -1.36 3.27
CA VAL A 79 -15.80 -1.71 3.66
C VAL A 79 -15.40 -1.00 4.95
N ILE A 80 -14.63 -1.69 5.77
CA ILE A 80 -14.21 -1.21 7.08
C ILE A 80 -12.74 -0.80 6.94
N PRO A 81 -12.40 0.49 7.05
CA PRO A 81 -11.00 0.91 7.05
C PRO A 81 -10.32 0.46 8.34
N LEU A 82 -9.08 -0.03 8.20
CA LEU A 82 -8.24 -0.46 9.31
C LEU A 82 -7.23 0.63 9.63
N TYR A 83 -7.37 1.22 10.81
CA TYR A 83 -6.41 2.16 11.37
C TYR A 83 -5.59 1.44 12.44
N GLY A 84 -4.52 0.76 12.01
CA GLY A 84 -3.59 0.07 12.91
C GLY A 84 -2.66 1.02 13.66
N ARG A 85 -2.17 0.59 14.82
CA ARG A 85 -1.18 1.28 15.67
C ARG A 85 0.17 1.41 14.93
N GLY A 86 0.27 2.41 14.05
CA GLY A 86 1.41 2.63 13.15
C GLY A 86 1.06 3.36 11.85
N GLY A 87 -0.23 3.47 11.50
CA GLY A 87 -0.71 4.29 10.38
C GLY A 87 -0.89 5.75 10.78
N SER A 88 -0.64 6.68 9.84
CA SER A 88 -0.89 8.12 10.01
C SER A 88 -2.28 8.38 10.61
N LYS A 89 -2.35 9.24 11.65
CA LYS A 89 -3.55 9.55 12.45
C LYS A 89 -4.69 10.27 11.70
N GLN A 90 -4.76 10.18 10.38
CA GLN A 90 -5.74 10.90 9.57
C GLN A 90 -6.70 9.90 8.94
N ASP A 91 -7.99 10.06 9.21
CA ASP A 91 -9.04 9.32 8.53
C ASP A 91 -9.00 9.70 7.03
N PRO A 92 -8.74 8.77 6.09
CA PRO A 92 -8.71 9.05 4.65
C PRO A 92 -10.05 9.56 4.11
N ARG A 93 -11.15 9.38 4.86
CA ARG A 93 -12.48 9.90 4.51
C ARG A 93 -12.60 11.41 4.72
N ASP A 94 -11.75 12.00 5.54
CA ASP A 94 -11.72 13.45 5.79
C ASP A 94 -11.10 14.25 4.62
N LYS A 95 -10.51 13.57 3.62
CA LYS A 95 -9.96 14.23 2.42
C LYS A 95 -10.99 14.39 1.28
N LEU A 96 -12.24 13.99 1.48
CA LEU A 96 -13.27 14.18 0.46
C LEU A 96 -13.85 15.60 0.51
N PRO A 97 -13.84 16.38 -0.58
CA PRO A 97 -14.47 17.70 -0.60
C PRO A 97 -15.98 17.58 -0.34
N PRO A 98 -16.61 18.61 0.27
CA PRO A 98 -18.03 18.61 0.52
C PRO A 98 -18.80 18.51 -0.81
N ARG A 99 -19.82 17.64 -0.83
CA ARG A 99 -20.70 17.48 -1.99
C ARG A 99 -21.55 18.76 -2.15
N PRO A 100 -21.76 19.26 -3.39
CA PRO A 100 -22.54 20.47 -3.67
C PRO A 100 -23.96 20.46 -3.11
#